data_AF-A0A0L8AKF0-F1
#
_entry.id   AF-A0A0L8AKF0-F1
#
_cell.length_a   1.000
_cell.length_b   1.000
_cell.length_c   1.000
_cell.angle_alpha   90.00
_cell.angle_beta   90.00
_cell.angle_gamma   90.00
#
_symmetry.space_group_name_H-M   'P 1'
#
loop_
_entity.id
_entity.type
_entity.pdbx_description
1 polymer ?
#
loop_
_entity_poly.entity_id
_entity_poly.type
_entity_poly.pdbx_seq_one_letter_code
_entity_poly.pdbx_strand_id
1 'polypeptide(L)'
;MNKTFRKNILLALVLTTFSLFSCDRRNDEDRFQAEIRYFILEHLDNDIAYNPVRFQRIDNDFLSSDMTLMTSVLAIQDTVRTKVNMALNFSVEFESPVIQAFLSMENNFEIDLIDELILENVKLDNALKAKLKSSQSTFPENYRAQQQLFNDQLFDINNALSHFNLSAYHIDLSGKTSTFYLHEYQLNQAQSITTVFELNTESLEVLSFKDI
;
A
#
# COMPACT_ATOMS: atom_id res chain seq x y z
N MET A 1 56.13 18.51 15.22
CA MET A 1 54.95 18.45 14.32
C MET A 1 54.03 19.62 14.63
N ASN A 2 53.82 20.52 13.66
CA ASN A 2 53.23 21.84 13.88
C ASN A 2 51.72 21.74 14.20
N LYS A 3 51.25 22.33 15.31
CA LYS A 3 49.85 22.22 15.79
C LYS A 3 48.84 22.72 14.74
N THR A 4 49.25 23.68 13.92
CA THR A 4 48.47 24.25 12.81
C THR A 4 48.25 23.24 11.68
N PHE A 5 49.26 22.43 11.37
CA PHE A 5 49.17 21.41 10.33
C PHE A 5 48.18 20.30 10.71
N ARG A 6 48.18 19.88 11.99
CA ARG A 6 47.20 18.91 12.51
C ARG A 6 45.77 19.44 12.48
N LYS A 7 45.56 20.73 12.79
CA LYS A 7 44.23 21.36 12.72
C LYS A 7 43.71 21.46 11.28
N ASN A 8 44.59 21.79 10.32
CA ASN A 8 44.21 21.88 8.92
C ASN A 8 43.89 20.52 8.30
N ILE A 9 44.63 19.47 8.67
CA ILE A 9 44.30 18.09 8.27
C ILE A 9 42.97 17.65 8.87
N LEU A 10 42.73 17.91 10.16
CA LEU A 10 41.46 17.56 10.80
C LEU A 10 40.29 18.28 10.14
N LEU A 11 40.44 19.57 9.82
CA LEU A 11 39.40 20.35 9.14
C LEU A 11 39.14 19.82 7.73
N ALA A 12 40.18 19.45 6.99
CA ALA A 12 40.04 18.86 5.67
C ALA A 12 39.30 17.50 5.73
N LEU A 13 39.64 16.65 6.70
CA LEU A 13 39.01 15.33 6.92
C LEU A 13 37.54 15.46 7.34
N VAL A 14 37.22 16.46 8.16
CA VAL A 14 35.84 16.80 8.53
C VAL A 14 35.08 17.31 7.31
N LEU A 15 35.68 18.19 6.49
CA LEU A 15 35.05 18.66 5.25
C LEU A 15 34.83 17.53 4.23
N THR A 16 35.76 16.57 4.11
CA THR A 16 35.59 15.42 3.20
C THR A 16 34.53 14.45 3.70
N THR A 17 34.46 14.21 5.01
CA THR A 17 33.38 13.39 5.58
C THR A 17 32.04 14.08 5.42
N PHE A 18 31.93 15.40 5.66
CA PHE A 18 30.70 16.15 5.39
C PHE A 18 30.31 16.14 3.90
N SER A 19 31.26 16.24 2.96
CA SER A 19 30.94 16.15 1.53
C SER A 19 30.48 14.75 1.13
N LEU A 20 31.05 13.70 1.73
CA LEU A 20 30.63 12.31 1.49
C LEU A 20 29.25 12.02 2.10
N PHE A 21 28.95 12.53 3.30
CA PHE A 21 27.61 12.45 3.91
C PHE A 21 26.58 13.36 3.22
N SER A 22 27.01 14.36 2.47
CA SER A 22 26.12 15.26 1.72
C SER A 22 25.89 14.83 0.27
N CYS A 23 26.71 13.92 -0.28
CA CYS A 23 26.60 13.45 -1.67
C CYS A 23 25.69 12.24 -1.87
N ASP A 24 25.25 11.58 -0.80
CA ASP A 24 24.44 10.35 -0.88
C ASP A 24 23.06 10.51 -0.22
N ARG A 25 22.58 11.75 -0.15
CA ARG A 25 21.32 12.09 0.53
C ARG A 25 20.44 13.01 -0.31
N ARG A 26 20.34 12.72 -1.62
CA ARG A 26 19.05 12.97 -2.27
C ARG A 26 18.05 12.09 -1.54
N ASN A 27 16.94 12.67 -1.10
CA ASN A 27 15.87 11.88 -0.51
C ASN A 27 15.51 10.78 -1.53
N ASP A 28 15.26 9.53 -1.11
CA ASP A 28 14.94 8.47 -2.09
C ASP A 28 13.77 8.88 -2.99
N GLU A 29 12.84 9.66 -2.44
CA GLU A 29 11.77 10.40 -3.12
C GLU A 29 12.24 11.24 -4.32
N ASP A 30 13.34 12.02 -4.18
CA ASP A 30 13.88 12.83 -5.27
C ASP A 30 14.42 11.95 -6.42
N ARG A 31 14.92 10.75 -6.08
CA ARG A 31 15.42 9.79 -7.07
C ARG A 31 14.25 9.20 -7.86
N PHE A 32 13.21 8.74 -7.17
CA PHE A 32 12.01 8.22 -7.84
C PHE A 32 11.34 9.28 -8.72
N GLN A 33 11.21 10.51 -8.23
CA GLN A 33 10.64 11.60 -9.02
C GLN A 33 11.48 11.91 -10.27
N ALA A 34 12.81 11.84 -10.18
CA ALA A 34 13.70 12.04 -11.30
C ALA A 34 13.56 10.93 -12.36
N GLU A 35 13.43 9.68 -11.94
CA GLU A 35 13.22 8.54 -12.86
C GLU A 35 11.85 8.60 -13.55
N ILE A 36 10.79 8.96 -12.83
CA ILE A 36 9.47 9.20 -13.45
C ILE A 36 9.56 10.30 -14.51
N ARG A 37 10.24 11.40 -14.18
CA ARG A 37 10.43 12.50 -15.15
C ARG A 37 11.22 12.02 -16.38
N TYR A 38 12.29 11.25 -16.17
CA TYR A 38 13.08 10.69 -17.26
C TYR A 38 12.23 9.80 -18.15
N PHE A 39 11.47 8.87 -17.55
CA PHE A 39 10.53 7.99 -18.23
C PHE A 39 9.53 8.78 -19.08
N ILE A 40 8.87 9.80 -18.51
CA ILE A 40 7.89 10.63 -19.24
C ILE A 40 8.54 11.31 -20.44
N LEU A 41 9.72 11.92 -20.26
CA LEU A 41 10.40 12.67 -21.32
C LEU A 41 10.98 11.77 -22.42
N GLU A 42 11.43 10.56 -22.09
CA GLU A 42 11.91 9.59 -23.09
C GLU A 42 10.78 9.11 -24.01
N HIS A 43 9.55 9.03 -23.51
CA HIS A 43 8.38 8.58 -24.27
C HIS A 43 7.71 9.70 -25.10
N LEU A 44 8.22 10.93 -25.03
CA LEU A 44 7.69 12.08 -25.75
C LEU A 44 8.70 12.57 -26.80
N ASP A 45 8.22 12.87 -28.01
CA ASP A 45 9.07 13.50 -29.04
C ASP A 45 9.52 14.91 -28.60
N ASN A 46 10.79 15.23 -28.90
CA ASN A 46 11.61 16.34 -28.37
C ASN A 46 10.93 17.67 -27.97
N ASP A 47 11.52 18.29 -26.93
CA ASP A 47 11.39 19.69 -26.46
C ASP A 47 10.06 20.09 -25.76
N ILE A 48 9.46 19.13 -25.05
CA ILE A 48 8.31 19.39 -24.17
C ILE A 48 8.77 19.89 -22.80
N ALA A 49 8.30 21.09 -22.41
CA ALA A 49 8.53 21.62 -21.07
C ALA A 49 7.73 20.81 -20.04
N TYR A 50 8.43 20.13 -19.14
CA TYR A 50 7.85 19.38 -18.04
C TYR A 50 7.83 20.20 -16.75
N ASN A 51 6.66 20.25 -16.09
CA ASN A 51 6.49 20.91 -14.80
C ASN A 51 5.79 19.97 -13.80
N PRO A 52 6.48 19.52 -12.73
CA PRO A 52 5.84 18.71 -11.69
C PRO A 52 4.92 19.61 -10.83
N VAL A 53 3.72 19.14 -10.54
CA VAL A 53 2.72 19.84 -9.73
C VAL A 53 2.61 19.21 -8.34
N ARG A 54 2.44 17.89 -8.28
CA ARG A 54 2.34 17.13 -7.02
C ARG A 54 3.05 15.79 -7.18
N PHE A 55 3.76 15.38 -6.14
CA PHE A 55 4.37 14.07 -6.06
C PHE A 55 4.12 13.52 -4.67
N GLN A 56 3.47 12.36 -4.57
CA GLN A 56 3.11 11.76 -3.30
C GLN A 56 3.18 10.25 -3.37
N ARG A 57 3.83 9.64 -2.38
CA ARG A 57 3.84 8.19 -2.21
C ARG A 57 2.43 7.68 -1.88
N ILE A 58 2.06 6.58 -2.49
CA ILE A 58 0.85 5.82 -2.19
C ILE A 58 1.27 4.74 -1.19
N ASP A 59 1.11 5.03 0.09
CA ASP A 59 1.38 4.15 1.22
C ASP A 59 0.13 3.99 2.10
N ASN A 60 0.25 3.28 3.22
CA ASN A 60 -0.86 3.09 4.15
C ASN A 60 -1.44 4.43 4.65
N ASP A 61 -0.60 5.43 4.93
CA ASP A 61 -1.05 6.73 5.41
C ASP A 61 -1.84 7.49 4.33
N PHE A 62 -1.37 7.44 3.08
CA PHE A 62 -2.09 7.98 1.93
C PHE A 62 -3.48 7.36 1.80
N LEU A 63 -3.55 6.03 1.79
CA LEU A 63 -4.83 5.33 1.59
C LEU A 63 -5.76 5.47 2.80
N SER A 64 -5.21 5.53 4.02
CA SER A 64 -5.99 5.72 5.25
C SER A 64 -6.62 7.11 5.34
N SER A 65 -6.15 8.07 4.54
CA SER A 65 -6.77 9.39 4.44
C SER A 65 -8.10 9.38 3.67
N ASP A 66 -8.39 8.34 2.89
CA ASP A 66 -9.67 8.17 2.22
C ASP A 66 -10.72 7.56 3.17
N MET A 67 -11.61 8.41 3.67
CA MET A 67 -12.68 8.01 4.59
C MET A 67 -13.62 6.95 4.01
N THR A 68 -13.84 6.95 2.69
CA THR A 68 -14.73 5.99 2.03
C THR A 68 -14.08 4.61 2.04
N LEU A 69 -12.81 4.53 1.64
CA LEU A 69 -12.02 3.30 1.69
C LEU A 69 -11.96 2.75 3.11
N MET A 70 -11.67 3.60 4.10
CA MET A 70 -11.60 3.19 5.50
C MET A 70 -12.94 2.73 6.08
N THR A 71 -14.06 3.30 5.62
CA THR A 71 -15.40 2.84 6.02
C THR A 71 -15.63 1.40 5.56
N SER A 72 -15.26 1.07 4.32
CA SER A 72 -15.41 -0.30 3.80
C SER A 72 -14.48 -1.29 4.49
N VAL A 73 -13.26 -0.88 4.81
CA VAL A 73 -12.30 -1.67 5.60
C VAL A 73 -12.86 -2.00 6.99
N LEU A 74 -13.42 -1.02 7.69
CA LEU A 74 -14.04 -1.23 9.01
C LEU A 74 -15.25 -2.16 8.92
N ALA A 75 -16.06 -2.04 7.87
CA ALA A 75 -17.17 -2.97 7.63
C ALA A 75 -16.68 -4.41 7.39
N ILE A 76 -15.55 -4.60 6.68
CA ILE A 76 -14.89 -5.91 6.60
C ILE A 76 -14.48 -6.41 7.99
N GLN A 77 -13.88 -5.56 8.84
CA GLN A 77 -13.53 -5.92 10.23
C GLN A 77 -14.74 -6.48 10.98
N ASP A 78 -15.85 -5.75 10.94
CA ASP A 78 -17.07 -6.09 11.66
C ASP A 78 -17.70 -7.38 11.15
N THR A 79 -17.68 -7.61 9.83
CA THR A 79 -18.15 -8.87 9.25
C THR A 79 -17.29 -10.05 9.70
N VAL A 80 -15.96 -9.93 9.69
CA VAL A 80 -15.07 -11.01 10.16
C VAL A 80 -15.27 -11.26 11.64
N ARG A 81 -15.34 -10.21 12.48
CA ARG A 81 -15.63 -10.34 13.92
C ARG A 81 -16.92 -11.11 14.16
N THR A 82 -17.97 -10.75 13.42
CA THR A 82 -19.28 -11.39 13.51
C THR A 82 -19.23 -12.85 13.06
N LYS A 83 -18.56 -13.15 11.95
CA LYS A 83 -18.40 -14.52 11.43
C LYS A 83 -17.62 -15.40 12.41
N VAL A 84 -16.54 -14.91 13.00
CA VAL A 84 -15.76 -15.63 14.03
C VAL A 84 -16.65 -15.96 15.23
N ASN A 85 -17.40 -14.98 15.75
CA ASN A 85 -18.32 -15.20 16.87
C ASN A 85 -19.42 -16.22 16.52
N MET A 86 -19.95 -16.18 15.29
CA MET A 86 -20.91 -17.17 14.82
C MET A 86 -20.29 -18.56 14.71
N ALA A 87 -19.06 -18.68 14.22
CA ALA A 87 -18.36 -19.96 14.10
C ALA A 87 -18.12 -20.62 15.48
N LEU A 88 -17.84 -19.82 16.51
CA LEU A 88 -17.74 -20.30 17.89
C LEU A 88 -19.04 -20.96 18.39
N ASN A 89 -20.21 -20.46 17.97
CA ASN A 89 -21.51 -21.09 18.29
C ASN A 89 -21.66 -22.50 17.69
N PHE A 90 -20.86 -22.84 16.68
CA PHE A 90 -20.77 -24.17 16.08
C PHE A 90 -19.58 -24.99 16.61
N SER A 91 -18.93 -24.54 17.70
CA SER A 91 -17.71 -25.14 18.25
C SER A 91 -16.58 -25.25 17.23
N VAL A 92 -16.47 -24.23 16.36
CA VAL A 92 -15.31 -24.06 15.47
C VAL A 92 -14.37 -23.06 16.16
N GLU A 93 -13.30 -23.59 16.75
CA GLU A 93 -12.20 -22.77 17.26
C GLU A 93 -11.32 -22.37 16.08
N PHE A 94 -11.28 -21.07 15.78
CA PHE A 94 -10.48 -20.51 14.70
C PHE A 94 -9.47 -19.54 15.29
N GLU A 95 -8.25 -20.04 15.50
CA GLU A 95 -7.13 -19.24 15.98
C GLU A 95 -6.28 -18.79 14.79
N SER A 96 -6.28 -17.49 14.53
CA SER A 96 -5.47 -16.88 13.48
C SER A 96 -4.83 -15.61 14.03
N PRO A 97 -3.47 -15.54 14.14
CA PRO A 97 -2.78 -14.35 14.60
C PRO A 97 -3.11 -13.11 13.76
N VAL A 98 -3.33 -13.29 12.45
CA VAL A 98 -3.71 -12.22 11.52
C VAL A 98 -5.10 -11.70 11.85
N ILE A 99 -6.10 -12.58 12.01
CA ILE A 99 -7.45 -12.14 12.42
C ILE A 99 -7.38 -11.45 13.79
N GLN A 100 -6.62 -11.97 14.75
CA GLN A 100 -6.52 -11.35 16.07
C GLN A 100 -5.87 -9.96 16.00
N ALA A 101 -4.79 -9.81 15.22
CA ALA A 101 -4.16 -8.52 14.97
C ALA A 101 -5.17 -7.55 14.32
N PHE A 102 -5.83 -7.99 13.26
CA PHE A 102 -6.84 -7.23 12.54
C PHE A 102 -7.97 -6.77 13.46
N LEU A 103 -8.51 -7.65 14.30
CA LEU A 103 -9.61 -7.35 15.21
C LEU A 103 -9.19 -6.46 16.40
N SER A 104 -7.89 -6.43 16.73
CA SER A 104 -7.32 -5.59 17.80
C SER A 104 -7.00 -4.16 17.38
N MET A 105 -6.91 -3.89 16.07
CA MET A 105 -6.68 -2.55 15.53
C MET A 105 -7.97 -1.72 15.60
N GLU A 106 -8.12 -0.92 16.65
CA GLU A 106 -9.21 0.06 16.76
C GLU A 106 -8.85 1.31 15.94
N ASN A 107 -9.50 1.49 14.79
CA ASN A 107 -9.42 2.67 13.92
C ASN A 107 -8.04 2.99 13.28
N ASN A 108 -7.06 2.09 13.37
CA ASN A 108 -5.75 2.23 12.72
C ASN A 108 -5.44 1.00 11.88
N PHE A 109 -6.27 0.75 10.88
CA PHE A 109 -6.13 -0.43 10.05
C PHE A 109 -5.07 -0.22 8.96
N GLU A 110 -4.10 -1.13 8.89
CA GLU A 110 -3.12 -1.16 7.81
C GLU A 110 -3.72 -1.83 6.58
N ILE A 111 -4.09 -1.04 5.57
CA ILE A 111 -4.71 -1.50 4.32
C ILE A 111 -3.86 -2.58 3.62
N ASP A 112 -2.54 -2.52 3.80
CA ASP A 112 -1.58 -3.53 3.34
C ASP A 112 -1.87 -4.96 3.83
N LEU A 113 -2.63 -5.15 4.92
CA LEU A 113 -2.96 -6.47 5.47
C LEU A 113 -4.31 -7.03 4.97
N ILE A 114 -4.99 -6.34 4.05
CA ILE A 114 -6.33 -6.71 3.60
C ILE A 114 -6.32 -8.05 2.86
N ASP A 115 -5.28 -8.34 2.08
CA ASP A 115 -5.14 -9.58 1.30
C ASP A 115 -4.94 -10.80 2.21
N GLU A 116 -4.12 -10.67 3.25
CA GLU A 116 -3.97 -11.67 4.31
C GLU A 116 -5.31 -11.95 5.00
N LEU A 117 -6.09 -10.91 5.30
CA LEU A 117 -7.41 -11.09 5.90
C LEU A 117 -8.35 -11.87 4.98
N ILE A 118 -8.35 -11.60 3.67
CA ILE A 118 -9.18 -12.34 2.70
C ILE A 118 -8.86 -13.83 2.77
N LEU A 119 -7.58 -14.19 2.81
CA LEU A 119 -7.14 -15.58 2.92
C LEU A 119 -7.63 -16.22 4.22
N GLU A 120 -7.51 -15.52 5.35
CA GLU A 120 -7.98 -16.02 6.64
C GLU A 120 -9.50 -16.16 6.71
N ASN A 121 -10.24 -15.23 6.09
CA ASN A 121 -11.69 -15.30 5.97
C ASN A 121 -12.15 -16.54 5.18
N VAL A 122 -11.44 -16.89 4.10
CA VAL A 122 -11.69 -18.12 3.33
C VAL A 122 -11.39 -19.37 4.17
N LYS A 123 -10.33 -19.36 4.99
CA LYS A 123 -10.02 -20.47 5.91
C LYS A 123 -11.12 -20.64 6.95
N LEU A 124 -11.63 -19.54 7.52
CA LEU A 124 -12.77 -19.55 8.44
C LEU A 124 -14.01 -20.17 7.80
N ASP A 125 -14.35 -19.75 6.58
CA ASP A 125 -15.48 -20.30 5.83
C ASP A 125 -15.36 -21.80 5.59
N ASN A 126 -14.15 -22.25 5.23
CA ASN A 126 -13.89 -23.66 5.01
C ASN A 126 -13.98 -24.49 6.31
N ALA A 127 -13.49 -23.95 7.42
CA ALA A 127 -13.58 -24.60 8.73
C ALA A 127 -15.05 -24.78 9.16
N LEU A 128 -15.86 -23.73 9.05
CA LEU A 128 -17.29 -23.81 9.37
C LEU A 128 -18.03 -24.73 8.40
N LYS A 129 -17.74 -24.66 7.09
CA LYS A 129 -18.31 -25.57 6.09
C LYS A 129 -18.03 -27.03 6.40
N ALA A 130 -16.81 -27.36 6.82
CA ALA A 130 -16.43 -28.72 7.22
C ALA A 130 -17.25 -29.19 8.43
N LYS A 131 -17.43 -28.33 9.43
CA LYS A 131 -18.25 -28.62 10.61
C LYS A 131 -19.72 -28.85 10.25
N LEU A 132 -20.32 -27.96 9.45
CA LEU A 132 -21.72 -28.07 9.03
C LEU A 132 -21.98 -29.28 8.14
N LYS A 133 -21.01 -29.65 7.28
CA LYS A 133 -21.10 -30.87 6.47
C LYS A 133 -21.22 -32.13 7.34
N SER A 134 -20.48 -32.19 8.45
CA SER A 134 -20.55 -33.31 9.39
C SER A 134 -21.94 -33.44 10.06
N SER A 135 -22.65 -32.32 10.23
CA SER A 135 -24.00 -32.26 10.80
C SER A 135 -25.11 -32.20 9.74
N GLN A 136 -24.80 -32.49 8.47
CA GLN A 136 -25.74 -32.38 7.33
C GLN A 136 -26.48 -31.02 7.27
N SER A 137 -25.82 -29.98 7.74
CA SER A 137 -26.37 -28.62 7.83
C SER A 137 -25.74 -27.73 6.75
N THR A 138 -26.39 -26.61 6.45
CA THR A 138 -25.85 -25.58 5.56
C THR A 138 -25.53 -24.31 6.34
N PHE A 139 -24.84 -23.36 5.72
CA PHE A 139 -24.59 -22.07 6.36
C PHE A 139 -25.91 -21.43 6.81
N PRO A 140 -26.01 -20.99 8.06
CA PRO A 140 -27.12 -20.19 8.56
C PRO A 140 -27.31 -18.91 7.72
N GLU A 141 -28.55 -18.43 7.63
CA GLU A 141 -28.89 -17.24 6.82
C GLU A 141 -28.13 -15.99 7.27
N ASN A 142 -28.02 -15.76 8.58
CA ASN A 142 -27.23 -14.66 9.13
C ASN A 142 -25.75 -14.74 8.74
N TYR A 143 -25.15 -15.93 8.70
CA TYR A 143 -23.78 -16.11 8.23
C TYR A 143 -23.64 -15.77 6.74
N ARG A 144 -24.61 -16.19 5.90
CA ARG A 144 -24.62 -15.85 4.47
C ARG A 144 -24.76 -14.35 4.24
N ALA A 145 -25.57 -13.67 5.05
CA ALA A 145 -25.68 -12.21 4.99
C ALA A 145 -24.34 -11.52 5.31
N GLN A 146 -23.59 -12.02 6.31
CA GLN A 146 -22.24 -11.53 6.59
C GLN A 146 -21.25 -11.83 5.46
N GLN A 147 -21.36 -13.00 4.82
CA GLN A 147 -20.55 -13.32 3.64
C GLN A 147 -20.79 -12.35 2.49
N GLN A 148 -22.06 -12.03 2.23
CA GLN A 148 -22.43 -11.10 1.18
C GLN A 148 -21.89 -9.70 1.51
N LEU A 149 -22.09 -9.22 2.73
CA LEU A 149 -21.57 -7.92 3.15
C LEU A 149 -20.05 -7.85 3.03
N PHE A 150 -19.31 -8.91 3.43
CA PHE A 150 -17.87 -8.99 3.25
C PHE A 150 -17.48 -8.82 1.76
N ASN A 151 -18.14 -9.53 0.87
CA ASN A 151 -17.84 -9.48 -0.57
C ASN A 151 -18.18 -8.11 -1.19
N ASP A 152 -19.29 -7.50 -0.77
CA ASP A 152 -19.70 -6.18 -1.25
C ASP A 152 -18.67 -5.12 -0.83
N GLN A 153 -18.22 -5.15 0.43
CA GLN A 153 -17.20 -4.23 0.91
C GLN A 153 -15.82 -4.48 0.27
N LEU A 154 -15.47 -5.74 0.01
CA LEU A 154 -14.24 -6.08 -0.70
C LEU A 154 -14.26 -5.56 -2.15
N PHE A 155 -15.42 -5.61 -2.80
CA PHE A 155 -15.60 -5.02 -4.13
C PHE A 155 -15.38 -3.51 -4.09
N ASP A 156 -15.95 -2.81 -3.11
CA ASP A 156 -15.77 -1.37 -2.94
C ASP A 156 -14.30 -0.99 -2.70
N ILE A 157 -13.61 -1.72 -1.80
CA ILE A 157 -12.16 -1.56 -1.55
C ILE A 157 -11.37 -1.77 -2.82
N ASN A 158 -11.61 -2.88 -3.53
CA ASN A 158 -10.85 -3.20 -4.74
C ASN A 158 -11.08 -2.16 -5.85
N ASN A 159 -12.30 -1.64 -5.99
CA ASN A 159 -12.58 -0.56 -6.92
C ASN A 159 -11.83 0.72 -6.55
N ALA A 160 -11.84 1.12 -5.28
CA ALA A 160 -11.07 2.27 -4.81
C ALA A 160 -9.58 2.11 -5.09
N LEU A 161 -8.99 0.98 -4.69
CA LEU A 161 -7.58 0.65 -4.93
C LEU A 161 -7.22 0.59 -6.42
N SER A 162 -8.13 0.15 -7.29
CA SER A 162 -7.87 0.07 -8.74
C SER A 162 -7.62 1.43 -9.39
N HIS A 163 -8.10 2.53 -8.80
CA HIS A 163 -7.76 3.89 -9.25
C HIS A 163 -6.26 4.13 -9.14
N PHE A 164 -5.62 3.53 -8.14
CA PHE A 164 -4.19 3.61 -7.85
C PHE A 164 -3.37 2.45 -8.44
N ASN A 165 -3.93 1.69 -9.39
CA ASN A 165 -3.32 0.49 -9.94
C ASN A 165 -2.98 -0.59 -8.88
N LEU A 166 -3.70 -0.57 -7.75
CA LEU A 166 -3.57 -1.53 -6.66
C LEU A 166 -4.74 -2.54 -6.68
N SER A 167 -4.55 -3.68 -6.03
CA SER A 167 -5.54 -4.75 -5.90
C SER A 167 -5.69 -5.17 -4.44
N ALA A 168 -6.92 -5.31 -3.96
CA ALA A 168 -7.17 -5.82 -2.60
C ALA A 168 -6.72 -7.28 -2.42
N TYR A 169 -6.49 -8.01 -3.51
CA TYR A 169 -6.08 -9.41 -3.50
C TYR A 169 -4.56 -9.60 -3.53
N HIS A 170 -3.82 -8.54 -3.82
CA HIS A 170 -2.36 -8.54 -3.88
C HIS A 170 -1.88 -7.10 -3.72
N ILE A 171 -1.67 -6.70 -2.47
CA ILE A 171 -1.19 -5.39 -2.10
C ILE A 171 0.15 -5.53 -1.37
N ASP A 172 1.12 -4.69 -1.71
CA ASP A 172 2.40 -4.57 -0.99
C ASP A 172 2.78 -3.09 -0.97
N LEU A 173 2.51 -2.43 0.14
CA LEU A 173 2.84 -1.03 0.43
C LEU A 173 4.10 -0.92 1.30
N SER A 174 4.75 -2.04 1.62
CA SER A 174 5.95 -2.07 2.46
C SER A 174 7.11 -1.30 1.84
N GLY A 175 7.09 -1.09 0.52
CA GLY A 175 8.13 -0.42 -0.23
C GLY A 175 9.37 -1.28 -0.47
N LYS A 176 9.35 -2.57 -0.11
CA LYS A 176 10.54 -3.44 -0.21
C LYS A 176 10.86 -3.84 -1.64
N THR A 177 9.83 -4.19 -2.41
CA THR A 177 9.96 -4.73 -3.78
C THR A 177 9.66 -3.65 -4.81
N SER A 178 8.52 -3.00 -4.66
CA SER A 178 8.10 -1.85 -5.43
C SER A 178 7.53 -0.75 -4.52
N THR A 179 7.41 0.44 -5.08
CA THR A 179 6.78 1.59 -4.44
C THR A 179 5.86 2.29 -5.44
N PHE A 180 4.77 2.82 -4.93
CA PHE A 180 3.72 3.44 -5.73
C PHE A 180 3.70 4.94 -5.50
N TYR A 181 3.52 5.73 -6.57
CA TYR A 181 3.46 7.18 -6.50
C TYR A 181 2.32 7.74 -7.32
N LEU A 182 1.60 8.69 -6.73
CA LEU A 182 0.72 9.59 -7.44
C LEU A 182 1.53 10.80 -7.88
N HIS A 183 1.57 11.04 -9.19
CA HIS A 183 2.35 12.11 -9.78
C HIS A 183 1.48 12.97 -10.70
N GLU A 184 1.33 14.23 -10.33
CA GLU A 184 0.63 15.24 -11.12
C GLU A 184 1.66 16.14 -11.80
N TYR A 185 1.54 16.31 -13.12
CA TYR A 185 2.47 17.11 -13.92
C TYR A 185 1.80 17.78 -15.11
N GLN A 186 2.48 18.77 -15.67
CA GLN A 186 2.06 19.50 -16.86
C GLN A 186 3.13 19.41 -17.93
N LEU A 187 2.67 19.28 -19.17
CA LEU A 187 3.48 19.29 -20.38
C LEU A 187 3.15 20.55 -21.18
N ASN A 188 4.15 21.38 -21.51
CA ASN A 188 3.99 22.63 -22.26
C ASN A 188 2.93 23.60 -21.69
N GLN A 189 2.80 23.66 -20.36
CA GLN A 189 1.78 24.48 -19.67
C GLN A 189 0.33 24.11 -20.05
N ALA A 190 0.10 22.87 -20.50
CA ALA A 190 -1.23 22.33 -20.74
C ALA A 190 -1.95 21.95 -19.43
N GLN A 191 -3.07 21.24 -19.56
CA GLN A 191 -3.79 20.68 -18.42
C GLN A 191 -2.90 19.74 -17.60
N SER A 192 -3.14 19.70 -16.29
CA SER A 192 -2.50 18.74 -15.40
C SER A 192 -2.90 17.32 -15.79
N ILE A 193 -1.91 16.46 -15.92
CA ILE A 193 -2.05 15.01 -16.07
C ILE A 193 -1.75 14.41 -14.70
N THR A 194 -2.60 13.51 -14.23
CA THR A 194 -2.36 12.75 -13.01
C THR A 194 -2.13 11.30 -13.39
N THR A 195 -0.98 10.78 -12.99
CA THR A 195 -0.56 9.41 -13.33
C THR A 195 -0.09 8.72 -12.07
N VAL A 196 -0.46 7.45 -11.94
CA VAL A 196 0.09 6.57 -10.91
C VAL A 196 1.22 5.77 -11.51
N PHE A 197 2.35 5.73 -10.80
CA PHE A 197 3.52 4.96 -11.18
C PHE A 197 3.82 3.91 -10.13
N GLU A 198 4.23 2.74 -10.58
CA GLU A 198 4.88 1.72 -9.78
C GLU A 198 6.35 1.66 -10.21
N LEU A 199 7.26 1.73 -9.24
CA LEU A 199 8.69 1.66 -9.48
C LEU A 199 9.31 0.53 -8.68
N ASN A 200 10.32 -0.14 -9.25
CA ASN A 200 11.15 -1.07 -8.51
C ASN A 200 11.98 -0.30 -7.47
N THR A 201 11.97 -0.74 -6.21
CA THR A 201 12.69 -0.03 -5.14
C THR A 201 14.21 -0.06 -5.34
N GLU A 202 14.75 -1.14 -5.92
CA GLU A 202 16.20 -1.32 -6.10
C GLU A 202 16.72 -0.73 -7.41
N SER A 203 16.09 -1.07 -8.55
CA SER A 203 16.53 -0.62 -9.88
C SER A 203 16.02 0.77 -10.24
N LEU A 204 15.01 1.28 -9.54
CA LEU A 204 14.26 2.52 -9.85
C LEU A 204 13.51 2.49 -11.19
N GLU A 205 13.48 1.35 -11.87
CA GLU A 205 12.78 1.22 -13.14
C GLU A 205 11.27 1.35 -12.93
N VAL A 206 10.60 2.07 -13.83
CA VAL A 206 9.13 2.11 -13.88
C VAL A 206 8.62 0.74 -14.31
N LEU A 207 7.92 0.05 -13.41
CA LEU A 207 7.36 -1.27 -13.63
C LEU A 207 6.00 -1.17 -14.32
N SER A 208 5.17 -0.22 -13.88
CA SER A 208 3.85 0.03 -14.43
C SER A 208 3.43 1.50 -14.24
N PHE A 209 2.51 1.97 -15.08
CA PHE A 209 1.92 3.30 -14.93
C PHE A 209 0.48 3.34 -15.46
N LYS A 210 -0.32 4.25 -14.91
CA LYS A 210 -1.73 4.44 -15.27
C LYS A 210 -2.15 5.90 -15.11
N ASP A 211 -2.65 6.50 -16.19
CA ASP A 211 -3.27 7.83 -16.14
C ASP A 211 -4.68 7.75 -15.51
N ILE A 212 -5.05 8.77 -14.73
CA ILE A 212 -6.34 8.91 -14.03
C ILE A 212 -7.13 10.11 -14.57
#